data_AF-W5WI95-F1
#
_entry.id   AF-W5WI95-F1
#
_cell.length_a   1.000
_cell.length_b   1.000
_cell.length_c   1.000
_cell.angle_alpha   90.00
_cell.angle_beta   90.00
_cell.angle_gamma   90.00
#
_symmetry.space_group_name_H-M   'P 1'
#
loop_
_entity.id
_entity.type
_entity.pdbx_description
1 polymer ?
#
loop_
_entity_poly.entity_id
_entity_poly.type
_entity_poly.pdbx_seq_one_letter_code
_entity_poly.pdbx_strand_id
1 'polypeptide(L)'
;MALGSDRDLVPLGTGFDVVKRGYDRAQVEDHLERLDSDLKLLAADRDAAVSQANDLARQLEKARTEIDDLRGQVDRLSLPPTTLEGLSERLQRMLRLAQEEANETKARAEAEAGHIRAKAEEEGAALRQRYEKMLRELDQRRAEMEAEHRGVLDTARGEATRITTEADQRRQQLDSEAEQARTTADADSLARRTQVEEDFEIAMASRRSESMRNLAEQEASSKAEAERRVREATEEANRRRHDSIAEATARLQEATDEAHRRVTEATTESARRVGEATARVEQLRLLRNQIAEQLRNARSAIVEAAPLLNQLPEERPADIDAPTLEVKVPQAAAPQAPAQPQAQAQGQAAAQAPAQAQGQAAAQAQAQAPAQGQAAAPAQPQDQARAAAQGQGQPQAKPAPKQPVRQPATPGKKPEQAAAKDPEATKKIQRPTPPESKHPLASAPSRPTKR
;
A
#
# COMPACT_ATOMS: atom_id res chain seq x y z
N MET A 1 84.76 93.28 46.21
CA MET A 1 83.87 93.61 47.36
C MET A 1 84.45 92.98 48.60
N ALA A 2 84.13 93.53 49.79
CA ALA A 2 84.32 92.91 51.11
C ALA A 2 85.58 92.02 51.29
N LEU A 3 86.73 92.65 51.57
CA LEU A 3 87.68 92.01 52.47
C LEU A 3 87.05 92.07 53.87
N GLY A 4 86.96 90.93 54.55
CA GLY A 4 86.24 90.83 55.82
C GLY A 4 86.83 91.74 56.89
N SER A 5 86.04 92.71 57.35
CA SER A 5 86.38 93.60 58.46
C SER A 5 86.13 92.94 59.82
N ASP A 6 86.44 91.65 59.93
CA ASP A 6 86.39 90.85 61.15
C ASP A 6 87.79 90.34 61.44
N ARG A 7 88.68 91.28 61.81
CA ARG A 7 89.70 90.93 62.79
C ARG A 7 88.97 90.74 64.11
N ASP A 8 88.67 89.50 64.45
CA ASP A 8 88.44 89.14 65.85
C ASP A 8 89.68 89.60 66.62
N LEU A 9 89.53 90.70 67.35
CA LEU A 9 90.52 91.11 68.34
C LEU A 9 90.48 90.03 69.42
N VAL A 10 91.46 89.13 69.39
CA VAL A 10 91.72 88.18 70.48
C VAL A 10 91.65 88.99 71.77
N PRO A 11 90.68 88.69 72.68
CA PRO A 11 90.51 89.48 73.88
C PRO A 11 91.70 89.24 74.78
N LEU A 12 92.67 90.17 74.75
CA LEU A 12 93.81 90.16 75.65
C LEU A 12 93.26 90.24 77.08
N GLY A 13 93.23 89.09 77.75
CA GLY A 13 92.72 88.93 79.11
C GLY A 13 93.35 89.96 80.03
N THR A 14 92.53 90.59 80.87
CA THR A 14 92.88 91.85 81.55
C THR A 14 93.84 91.66 82.72
N GLY A 15 95.09 91.32 82.40
CA GLY A 15 96.18 91.10 83.35
C GLY A 15 96.15 89.73 84.03
N PHE A 16 97.13 89.52 84.91
CA PHE A 16 97.18 88.39 85.83
C PHE A 16 96.66 88.84 87.21
N ASP A 17 95.97 87.96 87.92
CA ASP A 17 95.53 88.23 89.29
C ASP A 17 96.72 88.44 90.24
N VAL A 18 96.60 89.40 91.15
CA VAL A 18 97.68 89.78 92.08
C VAL A 18 97.44 89.14 93.45
N VAL A 19 98.24 88.12 93.75
CA VAL A 19 98.33 87.48 95.07
C VAL A 19 99.24 88.33 95.99
N LYS A 20 99.22 88.03 97.29
CA LYS A 20 99.83 88.82 98.40
C LYS A 20 101.30 89.27 98.22
N ARG A 21 102.05 88.72 97.26
CA ARG A 21 103.41 89.14 96.85
C ARG A 21 103.68 88.95 95.33
N GLY A 22 102.74 89.32 94.47
CA GLY A 22 102.94 89.37 93.01
C GLY A 22 101.84 88.66 92.22
N TYR A 23 102.00 88.58 90.90
CA TYR A 23 101.07 87.88 90.02
C TYR A 23 100.97 86.39 90.36
N ASP A 24 99.79 85.79 90.15
CA ASP A 24 99.61 84.34 90.28
C ASP A 24 100.51 83.62 89.27
N ARG A 25 101.45 82.83 89.81
CA ARG A 25 102.39 82.04 89.01
C ARG A 25 101.64 81.10 88.07
N ALA A 26 100.54 80.48 88.50
CA ALA A 26 99.80 79.54 87.65
C ALA A 26 99.28 80.24 86.39
N GLN A 27 98.65 81.40 86.53
CA GLN A 27 98.14 82.19 85.40
C GLN A 27 99.25 82.69 84.45
N VAL A 28 100.42 83.03 84.99
CA VAL A 28 101.59 83.44 84.19
C VAL A 28 102.18 82.26 83.43
N GLU A 29 102.29 81.09 84.06
CA GLU A 29 102.84 79.87 83.46
C GLU A 29 101.90 79.35 82.35
N ASP A 30 100.59 79.31 82.60
CA ASP A 30 99.52 79.09 81.62
C ASP A 30 99.61 80.02 80.40
N HIS A 31 99.82 81.32 80.63
CA HIS A 31 99.85 82.32 79.57
C HIS A 31 101.15 82.28 78.77
N LEU A 32 102.27 81.96 79.42
CA LEU A 32 103.53 81.71 78.73
C LEU A 32 103.41 80.46 77.87
N GLU A 33 102.82 79.37 78.35
CA GLU A 33 102.57 78.16 77.54
C GLU A 33 101.66 78.45 76.33
N ARG A 34 100.60 79.27 76.51
CA ARG A 34 99.74 79.74 75.41
C ARG A 34 100.53 80.55 74.38
N LEU A 35 101.30 81.57 74.80
CA LEU A 35 102.16 82.34 73.89
C LEU A 35 103.19 81.46 73.17
N ASP A 36 103.76 80.48 73.86
CA ASP A 36 104.70 79.52 73.27
C ASP A 36 104.00 78.61 72.26
N SER A 37 102.70 78.32 72.43
CA SER A 37 101.87 77.59 71.46
C SER A 37 101.48 78.48 70.26
N ASP A 38 101.14 79.75 70.49
CA ASP A 38 100.83 80.73 69.45
C ASP A 38 102.05 81.03 68.58
N LEU A 39 103.25 81.14 69.17
CA LEU A 39 104.50 81.31 68.44
C LEU A 39 104.87 80.07 67.61
N LYS A 40 104.57 78.85 68.10
CA LYS A 40 104.74 77.61 67.33
C LYS A 40 103.74 77.55 66.16
N LEU A 41 102.50 77.97 66.38
CA LEU A 41 101.47 78.05 65.34
C LEU A 41 101.85 79.10 64.26
N LEU A 42 102.22 80.32 64.66
CA LEU A 42 102.67 81.37 63.74
C LEU A 42 103.95 81.01 62.98
N ALA A 43 104.86 80.24 63.58
CA ALA A 43 106.01 79.69 62.88
C ALA A 43 105.60 78.65 61.82
N ALA A 44 104.68 77.73 62.18
CA ALA A 44 104.15 76.75 61.24
C ALA A 44 103.36 77.40 60.08
N ASP A 45 102.51 78.39 60.36
CA ASP A 45 101.76 79.15 59.35
C ASP A 45 102.69 79.95 58.44
N ARG A 46 103.74 80.59 59.00
CA ARG A 46 104.79 81.25 58.21
C ARG A 46 105.48 80.27 57.28
N ASP A 47 105.89 79.12 57.79
CA ASP A 47 106.67 78.14 57.02
C ASP A 47 105.80 77.43 55.97
N ALA A 48 104.52 77.20 56.26
CA ALA A 48 103.52 76.77 55.29
C ALA A 48 103.30 77.83 54.19
N ALA A 49 103.15 79.11 54.56
CA ALA A 49 103.01 80.21 53.59
C ALA A 49 104.27 80.40 52.72
N VAL A 50 105.47 80.21 53.29
CA VAL A 50 106.74 80.19 52.56
C VAL A 50 106.80 78.99 51.60
N SER A 51 106.36 77.80 52.00
CA SER A 51 106.25 76.65 51.08
C SER A 51 105.29 76.95 49.92
N GLN A 52 104.09 77.46 50.22
CA GLN A 52 103.10 77.83 49.21
C GLN A 52 103.63 78.91 48.25
N ALA A 53 104.35 79.91 48.75
CA ALA A 53 105.00 80.93 47.93
C ALA A 53 106.08 80.35 47.01
N ASN A 54 106.89 79.41 47.51
CA ASN A 54 107.90 78.70 46.72
C ASN A 54 107.27 77.79 45.65
N ASP A 55 106.19 77.09 45.96
CA ASP A 55 105.50 76.22 45.00
C ASP A 55 104.72 77.01 43.95
N LEU A 56 104.12 78.15 44.31
CA LEU A 56 103.56 79.11 43.35
C LEU A 56 104.65 79.75 42.47
N ALA A 57 105.83 80.07 43.03
CA ALA A 57 106.96 80.55 42.24
C ALA A 57 107.41 79.51 41.20
N ARG A 58 107.55 78.24 41.59
CA ARG A 58 107.85 77.12 40.68
C ARG A 58 106.79 76.94 39.60
N GLN A 59 105.50 77.06 39.94
CA GLN A 59 104.41 76.99 38.96
C GLN A 59 104.46 78.17 37.97
N LEU A 60 104.78 79.38 38.44
CA LEU A 60 104.96 80.55 37.58
C LEU A 60 106.20 80.45 36.69
N GLU A 61 107.31 79.91 37.19
CA GLU A 61 108.51 79.63 36.40
C GLU A 61 108.23 78.58 35.32
N LYS A 62 107.58 77.46 35.67
CA LYS A 62 107.15 76.45 34.71
C LYS A 62 106.21 77.03 33.64
N ALA A 63 105.20 77.78 34.05
CA ALA A 63 104.27 78.42 33.12
C ALA A 63 104.96 79.46 32.23
N ARG A 64 105.97 80.18 32.72
CA ARG A 64 106.81 81.07 31.91
C ARG A 64 107.62 80.29 30.87
N THR A 65 108.29 79.21 31.26
CA THR A 65 109.03 78.37 30.30
C THR A 65 108.10 77.76 29.25
N GLU A 66 106.91 77.26 29.63
CA GLU A 66 105.92 76.75 28.69
C GLU A 66 105.40 77.84 27.74
N ILE A 67 105.18 79.07 28.23
CA ILE A 67 104.77 80.22 27.41
C ILE A 67 105.88 80.64 26.45
N ASP A 68 107.14 80.67 26.88
CA ASP A 68 108.27 81.11 26.05
C ASP A 68 108.69 80.02 25.04
N ASP A 69 108.55 78.73 25.36
CA ASP A 69 108.63 77.62 24.41
C ASP A 69 107.52 77.70 23.35
N LEU A 70 106.27 77.94 23.77
CA LEU A 70 105.13 78.10 22.85
C LEU A 70 105.28 79.35 21.96
N ARG A 71 105.80 80.46 22.49
CA ARG A 71 106.17 81.64 21.70
C ARG A 71 107.25 81.30 20.68
N GLY A 72 108.33 80.66 21.11
CA GLY A 72 109.42 80.24 20.23
C GLY A 72 108.97 79.25 19.14
N GLN A 73 107.93 78.45 19.38
CA GLN A 73 107.26 77.62 18.37
C GLN A 73 106.38 78.46 17.43
N VAL A 74 105.57 79.38 17.96
CA VAL A 74 104.72 80.28 17.15
C VAL A 74 105.55 81.19 16.24
N ASP A 75 106.69 81.71 16.71
CA ASP A 75 107.62 82.50 15.90
C ASP A 75 108.22 81.64 14.77
N ARG A 76 108.73 80.43 15.09
CA ARG A 76 109.20 79.45 14.10
C ARG A 76 108.13 79.07 13.06
N LEU A 77 106.86 79.00 13.46
CA LEU A 77 105.74 78.63 12.61
C LEU A 77 105.11 79.81 11.84
N SER A 78 105.41 81.06 12.21
CA SER A 78 104.85 82.28 11.59
C SER A 78 105.82 82.98 10.64
N LEU A 79 107.13 82.83 10.83
CA LEU A 79 108.11 83.20 9.81
C LEU A 79 107.91 82.39 8.52
N PRO A 80 108.23 82.96 7.33
CA PRO A 80 108.22 82.20 6.08
C PRO A 80 109.26 81.06 6.15
N PRO A 81 108.94 79.84 5.67
CA PRO A 81 109.78 78.66 5.90
C PRO A 81 111.07 78.68 5.05
N THR A 82 112.11 79.29 5.59
CA THR A 82 113.48 79.31 5.02
C THR A 82 114.36 78.16 5.52
N THR A 83 113.87 77.35 6.47
CA THR A 83 114.56 76.17 7.01
C THR A 83 113.73 74.90 6.82
N LEU A 84 114.41 73.77 6.57
CA LEU A 84 113.77 72.47 6.36
C LEU A 84 113.02 71.95 7.60
N GLU A 85 113.48 72.33 8.78
CA GLU A 85 112.96 71.86 10.07
C GLU A 85 111.54 72.41 10.33
N GLY A 86 111.34 73.72 10.19
CA GLY A 86 110.02 74.35 10.34
C GLY A 86 109.01 73.93 9.26
N LEU A 87 109.49 73.57 8.06
CA LEU A 87 108.66 72.91 7.04
C LEU A 87 108.16 71.55 7.56
N SER A 88 109.05 70.73 8.13
CA SER A 88 108.72 69.40 8.65
C SER A 88 107.76 69.45 9.84
N GLU A 89 107.92 70.40 10.76
CA GLU A 89 107.05 70.58 11.93
C GLU A 89 105.63 71.01 11.50
N ARG A 90 105.52 71.97 10.58
CA ARG A 90 104.23 72.38 10.01
C ARG A 90 103.56 71.22 9.25
N LEU A 91 104.33 70.42 8.49
CA LEU A 91 103.80 69.24 7.79
C LEU A 91 103.31 68.16 8.77
N GLN A 92 104.06 67.87 9.84
CA GLN A 92 103.63 66.94 10.88
C GLN A 92 102.34 67.39 11.56
N ARG A 93 102.21 68.68 11.89
CA ARG A 93 100.97 69.22 12.48
C ARG A 93 99.81 69.22 11.49
N MET A 94 100.05 69.49 10.21
CA MET A 94 99.03 69.41 9.14
C MET A 94 98.56 67.98 8.94
N LEU A 95 99.47 67.00 8.88
CA LEU A 95 99.15 65.58 8.79
C LEU A 95 98.38 65.09 10.02
N ARG A 96 98.74 65.56 11.21
CA ARG A 96 98.02 65.26 12.45
C ARG A 96 96.59 65.81 12.42
N LEU A 97 96.41 67.09 12.07
CA LEU A 97 95.08 67.70 11.96
C LEU A 97 94.23 67.01 10.88
N ALA A 98 94.81 66.70 9.71
CA ALA A 98 94.12 65.94 8.66
C ALA A 98 93.78 64.50 9.10
N GLN A 99 94.58 63.88 9.96
CA GLN A 99 94.29 62.56 10.54
C GLN A 99 93.20 62.63 11.63
N GLU A 100 93.16 63.71 12.41
CA GLU A 100 92.10 63.99 13.39
C GLU A 100 90.76 64.27 12.66
N GLU A 101 90.76 65.10 11.61
CA GLU A 101 89.61 65.35 10.71
C GLU A 101 89.17 64.08 9.95
N ALA A 102 90.11 63.27 9.45
CA ALA A 102 89.82 61.98 8.81
C ALA A 102 89.29 60.92 9.79
N ASN A 103 89.46 61.12 11.10
CA ASN A 103 88.87 60.26 12.14
C ASN A 103 87.49 60.79 12.56
N GLU A 104 87.31 62.11 12.67
CA GLU A 104 86.01 62.74 12.93
C GLU A 104 85.01 62.44 11.81
N THR A 105 85.41 62.62 10.55
CA THR A 105 84.56 62.32 9.39
C THR A 105 84.18 60.83 9.29
N LYS A 106 85.08 59.91 9.67
CA LYS A 106 84.75 58.47 9.81
C LYS A 106 83.77 58.22 10.95
N ALA A 107 84.05 58.71 12.16
CA ALA A 107 83.18 58.51 13.32
C ALA A 107 81.76 59.06 13.05
N ARG A 108 81.66 60.19 12.35
CA ARG A 108 80.40 60.75 11.88
C ARG A 108 79.71 59.87 10.85
N ALA A 109 80.42 59.41 9.82
CA ALA A 109 79.86 58.52 8.79
C ALA A 109 79.42 57.16 9.37
N GLU A 110 80.14 56.64 10.36
CA GLU A 110 79.80 55.41 11.09
C GLU A 110 78.56 55.62 11.98
N ALA A 111 78.42 56.76 12.65
CA ALA A 111 77.23 57.12 13.40
C ALA A 111 76.00 57.32 12.48
N GLU A 112 76.14 58.06 11.38
CA GLU A 112 75.08 58.27 10.39
C GLU A 112 74.65 56.92 9.74
N ALA A 113 75.61 56.05 9.39
CA ALA A 113 75.32 54.69 8.92
C ALA A 113 74.66 53.80 10.00
N GLY A 114 75.04 53.96 11.27
CA GLY A 114 74.41 53.30 12.41
C GLY A 114 72.95 53.69 12.58
N HIS A 115 72.65 55.00 12.51
CA HIS A 115 71.27 55.51 12.55
C HIS A 115 70.43 55.02 11.36
N ILE A 116 70.99 54.97 10.16
CA ILE A 116 70.29 54.44 8.97
C ILE A 116 69.97 52.95 9.14
N ARG A 117 70.92 52.14 9.66
CA ARG A 117 70.69 50.71 9.94
C ARG A 117 69.63 50.50 11.02
N ALA A 118 69.75 51.17 12.16
CA ALA A 118 68.80 51.05 13.26
C ALA A 118 67.37 51.39 12.79
N LYS A 119 67.19 52.49 12.05
CA LYS A 119 65.90 52.87 11.47
C LYS A 119 65.36 51.83 10.48
N ALA A 120 66.20 51.28 9.61
CA ALA A 120 65.79 50.24 8.67
C ALA A 120 65.40 48.93 9.38
N GLU A 121 66.07 48.60 10.48
CA GLU A 121 65.76 47.43 11.33
C GLU A 121 64.45 47.64 12.11
N GLU A 122 64.19 48.84 12.63
CA GLU A 122 62.92 49.25 13.24
C GLU A 122 61.75 49.19 12.25
N GLU A 123 61.90 49.80 11.06
CA GLU A 123 60.88 49.76 10.00
C GLU A 123 60.62 48.32 9.53
N GLY A 124 61.68 47.51 9.38
CA GLY A 124 61.58 46.09 9.07
C GLY A 124 60.95 45.25 10.18
N ALA A 125 61.17 45.57 11.46
CA ALA A 125 60.52 44.94 12.59
C ALA A 125 59.02 45.29 12.65
N ALA A 126 58.68 46.58 12.50
CA ALA A 126 57.30 47.05 12.45
C ALA A 126 56.52 46.44 11.27
N LEU A 127 57.15 46.28 10.11
CA LEU A 127 56.54 45.63 8.94
C LEU A 127 56.30 44.12 9.18
N ARG A 128 57.26 43.41 9.79
CA ARG A 128 57.10 42.00 10.19
C ARG A 128 55.93 41.83 11.18
N GLN A 129 55.87 42.64 12.22
CA GLN A 129 54.77 42.62 13.20
C GLN A 129 53.40 42.87 12.56
N ARG A 130 53.31 43.79 11.59
CA ARG A 130 52.07 44.04 10.83
C ARG A 130 51.65 42.83 9.99
N TYR A 131 52.59 42.19 9.29
CA TYR A 131 52.29 40.97 8.53
C TYR A 131 51.92 39.79 9.42
N GLU A 132 52.61 39.57 10.54
CA GLU A 132 52.22 38.52 11.49
C GLU A 132 50.81 38.75 12.06
N LYS A 133 50.44 40.01 12.38
CA LYS A 133 49.09 40.36 12.83
C LYS A 133 48.05 40.04 11.74
N MET A 134 48.31 40.44 10.50
CA MET A 134 47.44 40.16 9.36
C MET A 134 47.30 38.65 9.07
N LEU A 135 48.37 37.87 9.22
CA LEU A 135 48.31 36.40 9.09
C LEU A 135 47.46 35.78 10.21
N ARG A 136 47.66 36.20 11.47
CA ARG A 136 46.84 35.75 12.60
C ARG A 136 45.36 36.09 12.41
N GLU A 137 45.04 37.29 11.91
CA GLU A 137 43.67 37.71 11.59
C GLU A 137 43.05 36.88 10.45
N LEU A 138 43.83 36.55 9.41
CA LEU A 138 43.37 35.69 8.31
C LEU A 138 43.13 34.24 8.75
N ASP A 139 43.99 33.69 9.61
CA ASP A 139 43.85 32.33 10.12
C ASP A 139 42.75 32.21 11.18
N GLN A 140 42.54 33.23 12.01
CA GLN A 140 41.34 33.37 12.85
C GLN A 140 40.07 33.36 11.99
N ARG A 141 40.00 34.23 10.98
CA ARG A 141 38.84 34.31 10.09
C ARG A 141 38.59 33.03 9.29
N ARG A 142 39.64 32.28 8.93
CA ARG A 142 39.51 30.93 8.35
C ARG A 142 38.89 29.95 9.34
N ALA A 143 39.39 29.91 10.58
CA ALA A 143 38.86 29.02 11.62
C ALA A 143 37.40 29.33 11.96
N GLU A 144 37.02 30.61 12.01
CA GLU A 144 35.64 31.09 12.17
C GLU A 144 34.75 30.62 11.02
N MET A 145 35.12 30.92 9.77
CA MET A 145 34.37 30.50 8.57
C MET A 145 34.25 28.97 8.47
N GLU A 146 35.29 28.21 8.86
CA GLU A 146 35.22 26.75 8.92
C GLU A 146 34.31 26.24 10.04
N ALA A 147 34.28 26.89 11.20
CA ALA A 147 33.40 26.54 12.32
C ALA A 147 31.93 26.83 11.97
N GLU A 148 31.64 27.98 11.37
CA GLU A 148 30.32 28.32 10.83
C GLU A 148 29.90 27.30 9.75
N HIS A 149 30.77 26.98 8.80
CA HIS A 149 30.46 26.03 7.74
C HIS A 149 30.23 24.61 8.26
N ARG A 150 31.03 24.14 9.23
CA ARG A 150 30.79 22.86 9.94
C ARG A 150 29.45 22.89 10.66
N GLY A 151 29.15 23.95 11.40
CA GLY A 151 27.87 24.12 12.09
C GLY A 151 26.67 24.04 11.14
N VAL A 152 26.71 24.75 10.00
CA VAL A 152 25.66 24.72 8.97
C VAL A 152 25.55 23.36 8.29
N LEU A 153 26.67 22.65 8.06
CA LEU A 153 26.63 21.29 7.54
C LEU A 153 26.03 20.30 8.54
N ASP A 154 26.32 20.44 9.83
CA ASP A 154 25.85 19.52 10.87
C ASP A 154 24.40 19.78 11.28
N THR A 155 23.92 21.03 11.24
CA THR A 155 22.48 21.32 11.32
C THR A 155 21.74 20.78 10.10
N ALA A 156 22.22 21.03 8.87
CA ALA A 156 21.60 20.52 7.66
C ALA A 156 21.59 18.98 7.60
N ARG A 157 22.62 18.31 8.14
CA ARG A 157 22.65 16.85 8.33
C ARG A 157 21.62 16.40 9.37
N GLY A 158 21.50 17.10 10.51
CA GLY A 158 20.51 16.80 11.54
C GLY A 158 19.07 16.98 11.07
N GLU A 159 18.80 18.02 10.27
CA GLU A 159 17.50 18.24 9.64
C GLU A 159 17.22 17.18 8.56
N ALA A 160 18.21 16.85 7.72
CA ALA A 160 18.05 15.80 6.70
C ALA A 160 17.79 14.42 7.32
N THR A 161 18.56 14.00 8.34
CA THR A 161 18.32 12.73 9.03
C THR A 161 16.96 12.72 9.71
N ARG A 162 16.60 13.80 10.41
CA ARG A 162 15.27 13.97 11.01
C ARG A 162 14.16 13.80 9.98
N ILE A 163 14.20 14.53 8.86
CA ILE A 163 13.20 14.46 7.79
C ILE A 163 13.11 13.04 7.22
N THR A 164 14.24 12.36 6.99
CA THR A 164 14.21 10.96 6.52
C THR A 164 13.59 10.01 7.55
N THR A 165 13.90 10.17 8.85
CA THR A 165 13.30 9.31 9.90
C THR A 165 11.82 9.57 10.11
N GLU A 166 11.36 10.84 10.05
CA GLU A 166 9.93 11.18 10.11
C GLU A 166 9.19 10.65 8.87
N ALA A 167 9.81 10.72 7.68
CA ALA A 167 9.23 10.18 6.45
C ALA A 167 9.13 8.66 6.46
N ASP A 168 10.18 7.94 6.89
CA ASP A 168 10.16 6.47 6.96
C ASP A 168 9.23 5.95 8.07
N GLN A 169 9.15 6.63 9.22
CA GLN A 169 8.12 6.33 10.22
C GLN A 169 6.71 6.52 9.66
N ARG A 170 6.46 7.62 8.94
CA ARG A 170 5.14 7.88 8.34
C ARG A 170 4.80 6.89 7.23
N ARG A 171 5.80 6.43 6.45
CA ARG A 171 5.63 5.31 5.52
C ARG A 171 5.24 4.03 6.25
N GLN A 172 6.01 3.61 7.26
CA GLN A 172 5.72 2.40 8.05
C GLN A 172 4.32 2.43 8.68
N GLN A 173 3.88 3.60 9.17
CA GLN A 173 2.52 3.80 9.67
C GLN A 173 1.47 3.55 8.56
N LEU A 174 1.60 4.21 7.41
CA LEU A 174 0.66 4.06 6.28
C LEU A 174 0.70 2.64 5.67
N ASP A 175 1.87 2.01 5.60
CA ASP A 175 2.04 0.63 5.15
C ASP A 175 1.28 -0.31 6.12
N SER A 176 1.42 -0.13 7.44
CA SER A 176 0.71 -0.93 8.45
C SER A 176 -0.80 -0.67 8.50
N GLU A 177 -1.24 0.57 8.24
CA GLU A 177 -2.66 0.94 8.12
C GLU A 177 -3.29 0.31 6.88
N ALA A 178 -2.56 0.31 5.75
CA ALA A 178 -2.98 -0.34 4.51
C ALA A 178 -3.01 -1.88 4.61
N GLU A 179 -2.08 -2.49 5.36
CA GLU A 179 -2.13 -3.91 5.69
C GLU A 179 -3.35 -4.25 6.56
N GLN A 180 -3.61 -3.48 7.63
CA GLN A 180 -4.80 -3.66 8.46
C GLN A 180 -6.09 -3.52 7.63
N ALA A 181 -6.21 -2.46 6.83
CA ALA A 181 -7.37 -2.21 5.97
C ALA A 181 -7.58 -3.30 4.90
N ARG A 182 -6.52 -3.98 4.43
CA ARG A 182 -6.64 -5.18 3.59
C ARG A 182 -7.16 -6.36 4.39
N THR A 183 -6.55 -6.67 5.53
CA THR A 183 -6.98 -7.82 6.35
C THR A 183 -8.42 -7.72 6.83
N THR A 184 -8.92 -6.51 7.13
CA THR A 184 -10.34 -6.31 7.46
C THR A 184 -11.23 -6.42 6.23
N ALA A 185 -10.85 -5.85 5.08
CA ALA A 185 -11.62 -6.00 3.84
C ALA A 185 -11.68 -7.46 3.33
N ASP A 186 -10.61 -8.23 3.49
CA ASP A 186 -10.56 -9.66 3.17
C ASP A 186 -11.44 -10.46 4.14
N ALA A 187 -11.38 -10.18 5.45
CA ALA A 187 -12.25 -10.81 6.45
C ALA A 187 -13.75 -10.50 6.24
N ASP A 188 -14.08 -9.24 5.97
CA ASP A 188 -15.44 -8.80 5.59
C ASP A 188 -15.94 -9.51 4.32
N SER A 189 -15.06 -9.67 3.33
CA SER A 189 -15.39 -10.33 2.05
C SER A 189 -15.61 -11.83 2.23
N LEU A 190 -14.82 -12.48 3.08
CA LEU A 190 -15.03 -13.87 3.48
C LEU A 190 -16.33 -14.05 4.26
N ALA A 191 -16.62 -13.19 5.25
CA ALA A 191 -17.84 -13.26 6.05
C ALA A 191 -19.11 -13.04 5.20
N ARG A 192 -19.09 -12.09 4.26
CA ARG A 192 -20.19 -11.91 3.30
C ARG A 192 -20.36 -13.10 2.36
N ARG A 193 -19.24 -13.73 1.96
CA ARG A 193 -19.28 -14.94 1.13
C ARG A 193 -19.90 -16.12 1.89
N THR A 194 -19.46 -16.40 3.12
CA THR A 194 -20.04 -17.50 3.92
C THR A 194 -21.50 -17.24 4.22
N GLN A 195 -21.91 -16.00 4.53
CA GLN A 195 -23.33 -15.66 4.69
C GLN A 195 -24.14 -15.94 3.42
N VAL A 196 -23.65 -15.56 2.23
CA VAL A 196 -24.35 -15.83 0.96
C VAL A 196 -24.39 -17.33 0.64
N GLU A 197 -23.37 -18.10 1.01
CA GLU A 197 -23.34 -19.57 0.88
C GLU A 197 -24.37 -20.21 1.84
N GLU A 198 -24.45 -19.75 3.10
CA GLU A 198 -25.46 -20.18 4.09
C GLU A 198 -26.90 -19.83 3.68
N ASP A 199 -27.17 -18.58 3.30
CA ASP A 199 -28.47 -18.11 2.82
C ASP A 199 -28.93 -18.89 1.57
N PHE A 200 -27.99 -19.22 0.67
CA PHE A 200 -28.27 -20.04 -0.50
C PHE A 200 -28.56 -21.51 -0.14
N GLU A 201 -27.81 -22.10 0.79
CA GLU A 201 -28.10 -23.46 1.29
C GLU A 201 -29.48 -23.54 1.97
N ILE A 202 -29.85 -22.55 2.77
CA ILE A 202 -31.17 -22.44 3.41
C ILE A 202 -32.26 -22.30 2.35
N ALA A 203 -32.12 -21.40 1.39
CA ALA A 203 -33.09 -21.22 0.30
C ALA A 203 -33.25 -22.49 -0.55
N MET A 204 -32.14 -23.17 -0.87
CA MET A 204 -32.15 -24.43 -1.62
C MET A 204 -32.63 -25.62 -0.78
N ALA A 205 -32.51 -25.59 0.55
CA ALA A 205 -33.12 -26.57 1.44
C ALA A 205 -34.65 -26.37 1.54
N SER A 206 -35.13 -25.13 1.65
CA SER A 206 -36.56 -24.82 1.61
C SER A 206 -37.17 -25.23 0.28
N ARG A 207 -36.60 -24.78 -0.85
CA ARG A 207 -37.08 -25.12 -2.20
C ARG A 207 -37.06 -26.62 -2.49
N ARG A 208 -36.06 -27.37 -2.00
CA ARG A 208 -36.07 -28.85 -2.06
C ARG A 208 -37.19 -29.44 -1.22
N SER A 209 -37.41 -28.93 -0.01
CA SER A 209 -38.47 -29.40 0.89
C SER A 209 -39.87 -29.12 0.32
N GLU A 210 -40.09 -27.94 -0.26
CA GLU A 210 -41.31 -27.57 -0.99
C GLU A 210 -41.52 -28.45 -2.22
N SER A 211 -40.48 -28.68 -3.03
CA SER A 211 -40.55 -29.57 -4.19
C SER A 211 -40.90 -31.01 -3.80
N MET A 212 -40.36 -31.51 -2.68
CA MET A 212 -40.69 -32.83 -2.14
C MET A 212 -42.11 -32.90 -1.58
N ARG A 213 -42.62 -31.84 -0.93
CA ARG A 213 -44.02 -31.75 -0.49
C ARG A 213 -44.97 -31.75 -1.68
N ASN A 214 -44.73 -30.89 -2.67
CA ASN A 214 -45.56 -30.80 -3.88
C ASN A 214 -45.59 -32.14 -4.63
N LEU A 215 -44.47 -32.86 -4.72
CA LEU A 215 -44.41 -34.19 -5.32
C LEU A 215 -45.17 -35.22 -4.48
N ALA A 216 -45.00 -35.23 -3.16
CA ALA A 216 -45.76 -36.11 -2.26
C ALA A 216 -47.27 -35.82 -2.28
N GLU A 217 -47.69 -34.57 -2.46
CA GLU A 217 -49.09 -34.17 -2.63
C GLU A 217 -49.64 -34.61 -3.99
N GLN A 218 -48.84 -34.53 -5.07
CA GLN A 218 -49.20 -35.08 -6.39
C GLN A 218 -49.30 -36.61 -6.37
N GLU A 219 -48.40 -37.31 -5.68
CA GLU A 219 -48.47 -38.75 -5.47
C GLU A 219 -49.68 -39.14 -4.62
N ALA A 220 -49.93 -38.43 -3.52
CA ALA A 220 -51.06 -38.69 -2.61
C ALA A 220 -52.41 -38.43 -3.28
N SER A 221 -52.55 -37.34 -4.04
CA SER A 221 -53.77 -37.03 -4.81
C SER A 221 -53.98 -38.01 -5.96
N SER A 222 -52.95 -38.31 -6.76
CA SER A 222 -53.02 -39.34 -7.82
C SER A 222 -53.40 -40.71 -7.26
N LYS A 223 -52.84 -41.09 -6.10
CA LYS A 223 -53.18 -42.33 -5.40
C LYS A 223 -54.62 -42.30 -4.87
N ALA A 224 -55.06 -41.21 -4.25
CA ALA A 224 -56.43 -41.07 -3.76
C ALA A 224 -57.46 -41.12 -4.90
N GLU A 225 -57.17 -40.52 -6.06
CA GLU A 225 -58.00 -40.67 -7.25
C GLU A 225 -57.97 -42.09 -7.81
N ALA A 226 -56.82 -42.76 -7.83
CA ALA A 226 -56.73 -44.16 -8.29
C ALA A 226 -57.54 -45.08 -7.37
N GLU A 227 -57.41 -44.93 -6.04
CA GLU A 227 -58.22 -45.64 -5.06
C GLU A 227 -59.72 -45.29 -5.15
N ARG A 228 -60.07 -44.06 -5.55
CA ARG A 228 -61.46 -43.67 -5.83
C ARG A 228 -62.00 -44.36 -7.08
N ARG A 229 -61.27 -44.30 -8.20
CA ARG A 229 -61.64 -44.97 -9.47
C ARG A 229 -61.77 -46.49 -9.28
N VAL A 230 -60.88 -47.11 -8.51
CA VAL A 230 -60.97 -48.52 -8.14
C VAL A 230 -62.22 -48.78 -7.29
N ARG A 231 -62.50 -47.97 -6.26
CA ARG A 231 -63.73 -48.09 -5.46
C ARG A 231 -64.98 -47.97 -6.33
N GLU A 232 -65.12 -46.89 -7.09
CA GLU A 232 -66.26 -46.64 -7.99
C GLU A 232 -66.44 -47.78 -9.01
N ALA A 233 -65.36 -48.28 -9.62
CA ALA A 233 -65.42 -49.42 -10.53
C ALA A 233 -65.81 -50.74 -9.83
N THR A 234 -65.31 -51.00 -8.61
CA THR A 234 -65.73 -52.18 -7.83
C THR A 234 -67.17 -52.09 -7.34
N GLU A 235 -67.67 -50.90 -7.00
CA GLU A 235 -69.07 -50.68 -6.69
C GLU A 235 -69.95 -50.87 -7.93
N GLU A 236 -69.57 -50.30 -9.08
CA GLU A 236 -70.34 -50.42 -10.31
C GLU A 236 -70.33 -51.86 -10.85
N ALA A 237 -69.20 -52.58 -10.72
CA ALA A 237 -69.13 -54.00 -11.01
C ALA A 237 -70.00 -54.83 -10.04
N ASN A 238 -70.03 -54.49 -8.75
CA ASN A 238 -70.93 -55.13 -7.79
C ASN A 238 -72.41 -54.82 -8.04
N ARG A 239 -72.75 -53.59 -8.46
CA ARG A 239 -74.10 -53.21 -8.91
C ARG A 239 -74.50 -54.03 -10.13
N ARG A 240 -73.74 -53.98 -11.24
CA ARG A 240 -73.98 -54.81 -12.43
C ARG A 240 -74.12 -56.31 -12.11
N ARG A 241 -73.31 -56.83 -11.18
CA ARG A 241 -73.40 -58.22 -10.73
C ARG A 241 -74.67 -58.49 -9.92
N HIS A 242 -75.09 -57.57 -9.06
CA HIS A 242 -76.32 -57.67 -8.29
C HIS A 242 -77.55 -57.54 -9.20
N ASP A 243 -77.57 -56.58 -10.11
CA ASP A 243 -78.63 -56.35 -11.11
C ASP A 243 -78.76 -57.56 -12.04
N SER A 244 -77.63 -58.12 -12.53
CA SER A 244 -77.61 -59.34 -13.35
C SER A 244 -78.06 -60.57 -12.58
N ILE A 245 -77.73 -60.69 -11.28
CA ILE A 245 -78.26 -61.75 -10.42
C ILE A 245 -79.77 -61.55 -10.21
N ALA A 246 -80.24 -60.31 -9.98
CA ALA A 246 -81.65 -60.00 -9.80
C ALA A 246 -82.46 -60.33 -11.06
N GLU A 247 -82.01 -59.91 -12.25
CA GLU A 247 -82.58 -60.31 -13.54
C GLU A 247 -82.58 -61.83 -13.73
N ALA A 248 -81.48 -62.52 -13.39
CA ALA A 248 -81.41 -63.97 -13.51
C ALA A 248 -82.39 -64.66 -12.56
N THR A 249 -82.53 -64.19 -11.31
CA THR A 249 -83.54 -64.71 -10.38
C THR A 249 -84.96 -64.38 -10.80
N ALA A 250 -85.21 -63.21 -11.39
CA ALA A 250 -86.52 -62.82 -11.91
C ALA A 250 -86.93 -63.67 -13.12
N ARG A 251 -86.01 -63.90 -14.08
CA ARG A 251 -86.23 -64.81 -15.22
C ARG A 251 -86.40 -66.26 -14.76
N LEU A 252 -85.68 -66.70 -13.72
CA LEU A 252 -85.89 -68.02 -13.12
C LEU A 252 -87.26 -68.12 -12.44
N GLN A 253 -87.68 -67.10 -11.70
CA GLN A 253 -89.01 -67.02 -11.07
C GLN A 253 -90.12 -67.03 -12.12
N GLU A 254 -90.02 -66.20 -13.16
CA GLU A 254 -90.95 -66.16 -14.29
C GLU A 254 -91.02 -67.51 -15.00
N ALA A 255 -89.87 -68.15 -15.28
CA ALA A 255 -89.83 -69.48 -15.88
C ALA A 255 -90.42 -70.58 -14.97
N THR A 256 -90.23 -70.49 -13.64
CA THR A 256 -90.90 -71.42 -12.70
C THR A 256 -92.39 -71.15 -12.58
N ASP A 257 -92.84 -69.89 -12.61
CA ASP A 257 -94.25 -69.52 -12.60
C ASP A 257 -94.95 -69.94 -13.89
N GLU A 258 -94.31 -69.78 -15.05
CA GLU A 258 -94.78 -70.35 -16.31
C GLU A 258 -94.81 -71.87 -16.28
N ALA A 259 -93.79 -72.53 -15.72
CA ALA A 259 -93.77 -73.99 -15.59
C ALA A 259 -94.90 -74.48 -14.67
N HIS A 260 -95.13 -73.80 -13.55
CA HIS A 260 -96.25 -74.07 -12.64
C HIS A 260 -97.60 -73.82 -13.34
N ARG A 261 -97.77 -72.72 -14.08
CA ARG A 261 -98.99 -72.46 -14.89
C ARG A 261 -99.23 -73.58 -15.90
N ARG A 262 -98.24 -73.92 -16.73
CA ARG A 262 -98.34 -75.02 -17.72
C ARG A 262 -98.64 -76.36 -17.06
N VAL A 263 -98.09 -76.65 -15.88
CA VAL A 263 -98.43 -77.85 -15.10
C VAL A 263 -99.86 -77.79 -14.57
N THR A 264 -100.35 -76.67 -14.05
CA THR A 264 -101.75 -76.55 -13.60
C THR A 264 -102.76 -76.57 -14.75
N GLU A 265 -102.41 -76.00 -15.90
CA GLU A 265 -103.18 -76.06 -17.14
C GLU A 265 -103.24 -77.50 -17.65
N ALA A 266 -102.10 -78.19 -17.77
CA ALA A 266 -102.05 -79.61 -18.14
C ALA A 266 -102.78 -80.52 -17.13
N THR A 267 -102.75 -80.18 -15.83
CA THR A 267 -103.45 -80.91 -14.77
C THR A 267 -104.97 -80.69 -14.84
N THR A 268 -105.43 -79.47 -15.10
CA THR A 268 -106.87 -79.16 -15.25
C THR A 268 -107.42 -79.70 -16.56
N GLU A 269 -106.67 -79.64 -17.66
CA GLU A 269 -106.93 -80.36 -18.91
C GLU A 269 -107.03 -81.88 -18.68
N SER A 270 -106.09 -82.47 -17.95
CA SER A 270 -106.12 -83.91 -17.65
C SER A 270 -107.30 -84.29 -16.78
N ALA A 271 -107.60 -83.53 -15.72
CA ALA A 271 -108.77 -83.72 -14.87
C ALA A 271 -110.08 -83.58 -15.68
N ARG A 272 -110.15 -82.61 -16.60
CA ARG A 272 -111.29 -82.45 -17.52
C ARG A 272 -111.43 -83.65 -18.46
N ARG A 273 -110.36 -84.08 -19.13
CA ARG A 273 -110.36 -85.23 -20.06
C ARG A 273 -110.74 -86.53 -19.33
N VAL A 274 -110.27 -86.72 -18.09
CA VAL A 274 -110.68 -87.83 -17.22
C VAL A 274 -112.15 -87.72 -16.82
N GLY A 275 -112.66 -86.53 -16.49
CA GLY A 275 -114.08 -86.30 -16.21
C GLY A 275 -114.99 -86.56 -17.42
N GLU A 276 -114.59 -86.12 -18.61
CA GLU A 276 -115.29 -86.43 -19.87
C GLU A 276 -115.25 -87.94 -20.19
N ALA A 277 -114.15 -88.63 -19.83
CA ALA A 277 -114.03 -90.08 -19.98
C ALA A 277 -114.89 -90.86 -18.98
N THR A 278 -114.92 -90.49 -17.70
CA THR A 278 -115.77 -91.15 -16.68
C THR A 278 -117.25 -90.90 -16.95
N ALA A 279 -117.64 -89.71 -17.41
CA ALA A 279 -119.00 -89.43 -17.88
C ALA A 279 -119.41 -90.35 -19.05
N ARG A 280 -118.53 -90.57 -20.03
CA ARG A 280 -118.77 -91.54 -21.12
C ARG A 280 -118.85 -92.99 -20.63
N VAL A 281 -118.06 -93.38 -19.63
CA VAL A 281 -118.13 -94.72 -19.01
C VAL A 281 -119.46 -94.93 -18.26
N GLU A 282 -119.97 -93.94 -17.55
CA GLU A 282 -121.30 -94.03 -16.91
C GLU A 282 -122.45 -94.02 -17.93
N GLN A 283 -122.36 -93.24 -19.01
CA GLN A 283 -123.31 -93.34 -20.13
C GLN A 283 -123.34 -94.75 -20.74
N LEU A 284 -122.18 -95.39 -20.92
CA LEU A 284 -122.09 -96.77 -21.39
C LEU A 284 -122.63 -97.78 -20.36
N ARG A 285 -122.47 -97.54 -19.05
CA ARG A 285 -123.07 -98.37 -17.99
C ARG A 285 -124.60 -98.29 -17.98
N LEU A 286 -125.16 -97.10 -18.19
CA LEU A 286 -126.61 -96.89 -18.30
C LEU A 286 -127.19 -97.61 -19.53
N LEU A 287 -126.58 -97.44 -20.71
CA LEU A 287 -126.95 -98.16 -21.93
C LEU A 287 -126.89 -99.69 -21.76
N ARG A 288 -125.79 -100.20 -21.16
CA ARG A 288 -125.64 -101.62 -20.83
C ARG A 288 -126.77 -102.13 -19.94
N ASN A 289 -127.19 -101.35 -18.94
CA ASN A 289 -128.27 -101.75 -18.03
C ASN A 289 -129.62 -101.82 -18.75
N GLN A 290 -129.95 -100.85 -19.61
CA GLN A 290 -131.16 -100.88 -20.43
C GLN A 290 -131.20 -102.10 -21.37
N ILE A 291 -130.09 -102.42 -22.05
CA ILE A 291 -129.96 -103.61 -22.91
C ILE A 291 -130.12 -104.90 -22.07
N ALA A 292 -129.58 -104.93 -20.86
CA ALA A 292 -129.71 -106.06 -19.93
C ALA A 292 -131.12 -106.23 -19.32
N GLU A 293 -132.02 -105.25 -19.46
CA GLU A 293 -133.46 -105.38 -19.16
C GLU A 293 -134.25 -105.84 -20.39
N GLN A 294 -133.96 -105.29 -21.58
CA GLN A 294 -134.59 -105.72 -22.83
C GLN A 294 -134.33 -107.22 -23.11
N LEU A 295 -133.11 -107.71 -22.87
CA LEU A 295 -132.78 -109.15 -22.95
C LEU A 295 -133.48 -110.02 -21.90
N ARG A 296 -133.92 -109.45 -20.76
CA ARG A 296 -134.70 -110.18 -19.74
C ARG A 296 -136.16 -110.33 -20.19
N ASN A 297 -136.74 -109.28 -20.74
CA ASN A 297 -138.12 -109.29 -21.25
C ASN A 297 -138.28 -110.16 -22.51
N ALA A 298 -137.24 -110.24 -23.37
CA ALA A 298 -137.22 -111.18 -24.49
C ALA A 298 -137.19 -112.65 -24.03
N ARG A 299 -136.66 -112.94 -22.83
CA ARG A 299 -136.49 -114.31 -22.33
C ARG A 299 -137.75 -114.91 -21.71
N SER A 300 -138.73 -114.11 -21.27
CA SER A 300 -140.04 -114.63 -20.81
C SER A 300 -140.97 -114.98 -21.97
N ALA A 301 -140.95 -114.20 -23.06
CA ALA A 301 -141.86 -114.37 -24.20
C ALA A 301 -141.62 -115.62 -25.08
N ILE A 302 -140.53 -116.36 -24.84
CA ILE A 302 -140.12 -117.53 -25.66
C ILE A 302 -140.33 -118.87 -24.88
N VAL A 303 -140.95 -118.82 -23.70
CA VAL A 303 -141.16 -120.00 -22.83
C VAL A 303 -142.56 -120.62 -23.00
N GLU A 304 -143.51 -119.93 -23.64
CA GLU A 304 -144.94 -120.34 -23.68
C GLU A 304 -145.39 -121.03 -24.99
N ALA A 305 -144.45 -121.51 -25.81
CA ALA A 305 -144.68 -122.54 -26.85
C ALA A 305 -143.34 -123.25 -27.12
N ALA A 306 -143.05 -124.46 -26.62
CA ALA A 306 -143.75 -125.75 -26.75
C ALA A 306 -143.62 -126.35 -28.18
N PRO A 307 -143.36 -127.67 -28.31
CA PRO A 307 -141.96 -128.11 -28.48
C PRO A 307 -141.73 -129.14 -29.60
N LEU A 308 -140.45 -129.37 -29.97
CA LEU A 308 -139.83 -130.56 -30.62
C LEU A 308 -138.37 -130.15 -30.97
N LEU A 309 -137.31 -130.55 -30.25
CA LEU A 309 -136.63 -131.86 -30.18
C LEU A 309 -135.88 -132.30 -31.46
N ASN A 310 -134.55 -132.40 -31.33
CA ASN A 310 -133.58 -133.16 -32.16
C ASN A 310 -133.36 -132.64 -33.62
N GLN A 311 -132.21 -132.85 -34.26
CA GLN A 311 -131.09 -133.79 -34.02
C GLN A 311 -129.71 -133.20 -34.45
N LEU A 312 -128.62 -133.89 -34.08
CA LEU A 312 -127.20 -133.63 -34.47
C LEU A 312 -126.87 -134.21 -35.89
N PRO A 313 -125.69 -134.01 -36.54
CA PRO A 313 -124.35 -133.80 -35.94
C PRO A 313 -123.36 -132.84 -36.65
N GLU A 314 -122.11 -132.97 -36.18
CA GLU A 314 -120.76 -132.57 -36.62
C GLU A 314 -120.44 -132.80 -38.13
N GLU A 315 -119.30 -132.39 -38.74
CA GLU A 315 -117.91 -132.31 -38.24
C GLU A 315 -117.00 -131.26 -38.97
N ARG A 316 -115.69 -131.30 -38.69
CA ARG A 316 -114.54 -130.48 -39.18
C ARG A 316 -113.80 -131.26 -40.33
N PRO A 317 -112.54 -130.99 -40.78
CA PRO A 317 -111.54 -129.94 -40.49
C PRO A 317 -110.87 -129.28 -41.74
N ALA A 318 -109.84 -128.44 -41.49
CA ALA A 318 -108.61 -128.22 -42.27
C ALA A 318 -108.65 -127.51 -43.66
N ASP A 319 -107.66 -126.72 -44.09
CA ASP A 319 -106.54 -125.93 -43.48
C ASP A 319 -106.08 -124.89 -44.57
N ILE A 320 -104.88 -124.30 -44.78
CA ILE A 320 -103.49 -124.49 -44.27
C ILE A 320 -102.59 -123.23 -44.54
N ASP A 321 -101.52 -123.09 -43.75
CA ASP A 321 -100.24 -122.32 -43.93
C ASP A 321 -100.13 -120.82 -44.30
N ALA A 322 -99.10 -120.20 -43.66
CA ALA A 322 -98.43 -118.94 -44.00
C ALA A 322 -96.89 -119.14 -43.98
N PRO A 323 -96.07 -118.37 -44.75
CA PRO A 323 -95.12 -117.38 -44.16
C PRO A 323 -94.81 -116.16 -45.09
N THR A 324 -94.17 -115.03 -44.75
CA THR A 324 -93.44 -114.50 -43.55
C THR A 324 -91.91 -114.74 -43.46
N LEU A 325 -91.07 -113.77 -43.89
CA LEU A 325 -89.82 -113.25 -43.23
C LEU A 325 -88.88 -112.40 -44.18
N GLU A 326 -88.22 -111.38 -43.58
CA GLU A 326 -86.94 -110.68 -43.86
C GLU A 326 -86.56 -109.79 -45.11
N VAL A 327 -86.40 -108.47 -44.82
CA VAL A 327 -85.20 -107.57 -45.01
C VAL A 327 -84.52 -107.30 -46.39
N LYS A 328 -84.53 -106.02 -46.85
CA LYS A 328 -83.30 -105.23 -47.22
C LYS A 328 -83.50 -103.69 -47.38
N VAL A 329 -82.37 -102.98 -47.58
CA VAL A 329 -82.10 -101.51 -47.66
C VAL A 329 -81.66 -101.17 -49.11
N PRO A 330 -82.03 -100.03 -49.79
CA PRO A 330 -81.37 -98.71 -49.58
C PRO A 330 -82.05 -97.36 -50.00
N GLN A 331 -81.69 -96.29 -49.26
CA GLN A 331 -81.19 -94.94 -49.68
C GLN A 331 -81.94 -93.96 -50.62
N ALA A 332 -81.85 -92.66 -50.26
CA ALA A 332 -82.06 -91.40 -51.03
C ALA A 332 -83.51 -90.89 -51.32
N ALA A 333 -83.82 -89.58 -51.29
CA ALA A 333 -83.08 -88.41 -50.74
C ALA A 333 -83.97 -87.12 -50.61
N ALA A 334 -83.52 -86.19 -49.75
CA ALA A 334 -83.81 -84.73 -49.73
C ALA A 334 -85.23 -84.25 -49.30
N PRO A 335 -85.42 -82.97 -48.87
CA PRO A 335 -84.45 -81.86 -48.83
C PRO A 335 -84.24 -81.12 -47.47
N GLN A 336 -83.09 -80.43 -47.39
CA GLN A 336 -82.78 -79.18 -46.66
C GLN A 336 -82.92 -79.08 -45.11
N ALA A 337 -81.77 -79.04 -44.41
CA ALA A 337 -81.19 -77.79 -43.83
C ALA A 337 -80.34 -78.00 -42.54
N PRO A 338 -79.00 -77.96 -42.63
CA PRO A 338 -78.17 -77.49 -41.50
C PRO A 338 -76.87 -76.73 -41.90
N ALA A 339 -76.27 -75.96 -40.99
CA ALA A 339 -74.80 -75.76 -40.93
C ALA A 339 -74.29 -75.05 -39.64
N GLN A 340 -73.29 -75.67 -39.01
CA GLN A 340 -72.23 -75.14 -38.12
C GLN A 340 -71.02 -76.11 -38.26
N PRO A 341 -69.80 -75.80 -37.81
CA PRO A 341 -69.04 -74.55 -37.84
C PRO A 341 -67.54 -74.77 -38.26
N GLN A 342 -66.68 -73.74 -38.04
CA GLN A 342 -65.22 -73.82 -37.76
C GLN A 342 -64.14 -74.08 -38.85
N ALA A 343 -63.08 -73.25 -38.73
CA ALA A 343 -61.63 -73.56 -38.77
C ALA A 343 -60.76 -73.46 -40.07
N GLN A 344 -59.80 -72.53 -39.97
CA GLN A 344 -58.36 -72.57 -40.37
C GLN A 344 -57.86 -72.24 -41.81
N ALA A 345 -56.83 -71.37 -41.78
CA ALA A 345 -55.56 -71.37 -42.55
C ALA A 345 -55.43 -70.75 -43.98
N GLN A 346 -54.63 -69.67 -44.04
CA GLN A 346 -53.67 -69.27 -45.11
C GLN A 346 -54.20 -68.83 -46.50
N GLY A 347 -53.52 -67.87 -47.14
CA GLY A 347 -53.57 -67.70 -48.62
C GLY A 347 -53.74 -66.30 -49.23
N GLN A 348 -52.74 -65.42 -49.09
CA GLN A 348 -52.24 -64.41 -50.07
C GLN A 348 -53.16 -63.53 -50.98
N ALA A 349 -52.73 -62.26 -51.08
CA ALA A 349 -52.61 -61.41 -52.29
C ALA A 349 -53.68 -60.34 -52.65
N ALA A 350 -53.11 -59.21 -53.13
CA ALA A 350 -53.71 -58.07 -53.86
C ALA A 350 -54.77 -57.19 -53.14
N ALA A 351 -54.76 -55.85 -53.28
CA ALA A 351 -53.70 -54.93 -53.72
C ALA A 351 -54.07 -53.48 -53.35
N GLN A 352 -53.09 -52.62 -53.05
CA GLN A 352 -52.86 -51.29 -53.67
C GLN A 352 -51.67 -50.56 -53.02
N ALA A 353 -51.05 -49.66 -53.77
CA ALA A 353 -49.83 -48.89 -53.49
C ALA A 353 -50.02 -47.47 -54.11
N PRO A 354 -49.08 -46.49 -54.09
CA PRO A 354 -47.67 -46.47 -53.62
C PRO A 354 -47.47 -45.34 -52.55
N ALA A 355 -46.30 -44.75 -52.24
CA ALA A 355 -44.97 -44.73 -52.85
C ALA A 355 -43.82 -44.54 -51.84
N GLN A 356 -42.59 -44.60 -52.33
CA GLN A 356 -41.34 -44.59 -51.53
C GLN A 356 -40.78 -43.18 -51.31
N ALA A 357 -39.89 -43.06 -50.32
CA ALA A 357 -39.13 -41.85 -50.04
C ALA A 357 -37.90 -41.69 -50.96
N GLN A 358 -37.56 -40.43 -51.27
CA GLN A 358 -36.20 -39.96 -51.54
C GLN A 358 -36.18 -38.44 -51.30
N GLY A 359 -35.01 -37.87 -50.98
CA GLY A 359 -34.87 -36.43 -50.78
C GLY A 359 -33.45 -35.95 -51.05
N GLN A 360 -33.33 -34.74 -51.61
CA GLN A 360 -32.07 -34.00 -51.75
C GLN A 360 -32.33 -32.51 -52.07
N ALA A 361 -31.37 -31.67 -51.66
CA ALA A 361 -30.99 -30.37 -52.25
C ALA A 361 -32.01 -29.21 -52.44
N ALA A 362 -32.00 -28.30 -51.46
CA ALA A 362 -31.53 -26.90 -51.59
C ALA A 362 -32.33 -25.79 -52.34
N ALA A 363 -31.98 -24.55 -51.98
CA ALA A 363 -32.33 -23.25 -52.59
C ALA A 363 -33.80 -22.77 -52.45
N GLN A 364 -34.16 -21.48 -52.47
CA GLN A 364 -33.51 -20.19 -52.20
C GLN A 364 -34.62 -19.12 -52.14
N ALA A 365 -34.47 -18.04 -51.37
CA ALA A 365 -35.24 -16.80 -51.57
C ALA A 365 -34.51 -15.58 -50.96
N GLN A 366 -34.61 -14.42 -51.60
CA GLN A 366 -34.03 -13.14 -51.17
C GLN A 366 -35.14 -12.10 -50.96
N ALA A 367 -34.89 -11.08 -50.13
CA ALA A 367 -35.63 -9.82 -50.13
C ALA A 367 -34.64 -8.65 -49.90
N GLN A 368 -34.99 -7.44 -50.34
CA GLN A 368 -34.05 -6.33 -50.54
C GLN A 368 -34.31 -5.12 -49.63
N ALA A 369 -33.30 -4.24 -49.49
CA ALA A 369 -33.42 -2.93 -48.83
C ALA A 369 -34.08 -1.87 -49.75
N PRO A 370 -34.62 -0.77 -49.19
CA PRO A 370 -33.87 0.51 -49.16
C PRO A 370 -34.15 1.36 -47.88
N ALA A 371 -33.72 2.61 -47.69
CA ALA A 371 -32.43 3.30 -47.90
C ALA A 371 -32.47 4.73 -47.27
N GLN A 372 -31.29 5.36 -47.07
CA GLN A 372 -31.07 6.79 -46.69
C GLN A 372 -31.47 7.23 -45.26
N GLY A 373 -30.81 8.25 -44.67
CA GLY A 373 -31.29 8.80 -43.36
C GLY A 373 -30.42 9.67 -42.42
N GLN A 374 -29.17 10.05 -42.73
CA GLN A 374 -28.35 11.11 -42.06
C GLN A 374 -28.09 11.15 -40.52
N ALA A 375 -26.84 11.52 -40.19
CA ALA A 375 -26.37 12.35 -39.06
C ALA A 375 -25.89 11.74 -37.71
N ALA A 376 -25.03 12.54 -37.05
CA ALA A 376 -24.48 12.44 -35.68
C ALA A 376 -23.51 11.28 -35.32
N ALA A 377 -22.23 11.62 -35.32
CA ALA A 377 -21.17 11.05 -34.47
C ALA A 377 -20.58 12.21 -33.60
N PRO A 378 -19.61 12.01 -32.67
CA PRO A 378 -18.95 10.77 -32.27
C PRO A 378 -18.82 10.54 -30.74
N ALA A 379 -18.53 9.28 -30.35
CA ALA A 379 -17.66 8.95 -29.22
C ALA A 379 -17.06 7.56 -29.48
N GLN A 380 -15.72 7.42 -29.40
CA GLN A 380 -15.03 6.11 -29.48
C GLN A 380 -14.33 5.79 -28.14
N PRO A 381 -13.51 4.73 -27.98
CA PRO A 381 -13.83 3.73 -26.97
C PRO A 381 -12.65 3.49 -26.00
N GLN A 382 -12.78 2.46 -25.17
CA GLN A 382 -11.65 1.55 -24.94
C GLN A 382 -12.15 0.19 -24.46
N ASP A 383 -11.69 -0.86 -25.11
CA ASP A 383 -11.79 -2.24 -24.63
C ASP A 383 -10.43 -2.93 -24.81
N GLN A 384 -10.28 -4.09 -24.19
CA GLN A 384 -9.01 -4.72 -23.85
C GLN A 384 -8.47 -5.62 -24.96
N ALA A 385 -7.15 -5.77 -25.07
CA ALA A 385 -6.49 -7.08 -25.21
C ALA A 385 -4.94 -6.99 -25.14
N ARG A 386 -4.32 -8.13 -24.81
CA ARG A 386 -2.87 -8.38 -24.91
C ARG A 386 -2.54 -8.99 -26.28
N ALA A 387 -1.33 -8.77 -26.81
CA ALA A 387 -0.35 -9.85 -27.08
C ALA A 387 0.98 -9.34 -27.67
N ALA A 388 2.03 -10.14 -27.52
CA ALA A 388 3.43 -9.81 -27.83
C ALA A 388 3.81 -9.86 -29.32
N ALA A 389 4.82 -9.06 -29.70
CA ALA A 389 5.77 -9.38 -30.76
C ALA A 389 7.15 -8.71 -30.52
N GLN A 390 8.20 -9.32 -31.05
CA GLN A 390 9.63 -9.10 -30.77
C GLN A 390 10.19 -7.74 -31.25
N GLY A 391 11.27 -7.27 -30.59
CA GLY A 391 12.14 -6.16 -31.02
C GLY A 391 13.51 -6.25 -30.35
N GLN A 392 14.59 -5.84 -31.04
CA GLN A 392 15.98 -6.06 -30.60
C GLN A 392 16.62 -4.81 -29.96
N GLY A 393 17.54 -5.01 -29.00
CA GLY A 393 18.46 -3.95 -28.53
C GLY A 393 19.06 -4.17 -27.13
N GLN A 394 20.38 -4.40 -27.05
CA GLN A 394 21.15 -4.16 -25.81
C GLN A 394 21.45 -2.65 -25.70
N PRO A 395 21.72 -2.10 -24.49
CA PRO A 395 23.14 -1.90 -24.15
C PRO A 395 23.55 -1.88 -22.66
N GLN A 396 24.79 -2.34 -22.44
CA GLN A 396 25.81 -1.78 -21.51
C GLN A 396 25.67 -1.90 -19.98
N ALA A 397 26.82 -1.75 -19.31
CA ALA A 397 27.05 -1.95 -17.89
C ALA A 397 28.02 -0.91 -17.30
N LYS A 398 28.14 -0.92 -15.96
CA LYS A 398 28.87 0.02 -15.08
C LYS A 398 30.33 0.30 -15.48
N PRO A 399 30.82 1.55 -15.30
CA PRO A 399 32.24 1.85 -15.13
C PRO A 399 32.64 2.08 -13.65
N ALA A 400 33.91 1.82 -13.33
CA ALA A 400 34.60 2.17 -12.08
C ALA A 400 36.10 2.47 -12.38
N PRO A 401 36.84 3.21 -11.53
CA PRO A 401 37.85 4.16 -12.02
C PRO A 401 39.32 3.75 -11.91
N LYS A 402 40.22 4.53 -12.55
CA LYS A 402 41.66 4.68 -12.20
C LYS A 402 42.25 6.02 -12.71
N GLN A 403 43.50 6.30 -12.33
CA GLN A 403 44.09 7.66 -12.21
C GLN A 403 45.12 8.06 -13.32
N PRO A 404 45.59 9.33 -13.38
CA PRO A 404 46.14 9.95 -14.60
C PRO A 404 47.68 10.09 -14.67
N VAL A 405 48.23 10.37 -15.86
CA VAL A 405 49.67 10.68 -16.08
C VAL A 405 49.92 11.76 -17.16
N ARG A 406 50.42 12.93 -16.71
CA ARG A 406 51.34 13.92 -17.37
C ARG A 406 51.05 14.58 -18.73
N GLN A 407 51.68 15.75 -18.89
CA GLN A 407 51.76 16.63 -20.09
C GLN A 407 52.84 16.13 -21.09
N PRO A 408 53.00 16.77 -22.28
CA PRO A 408 54.02 17.83 -22.35
C PRO A 408 53.76 19.03 -23.30
N ALA A 409 54.45 20.14 -22.98
CA ALA A 409 55.06 21.16 -23.87
C ALA A 409 54.22 22.00 -24.88
N THR A 410 54.58 23.28 -24.97
CA THR A 410 54.25 24.22 -26.06
C THR A 410 55.42 24.32 -27.06
N PRO A 411 55.28 25.05 -28.20
CA PRO A 411 55.92 26.38 -28.21
C PRO A 411 55.25 27.49 -29.06
N GLY A 412 55.10 28.67 -28.46
CA GLY A 412 55.50 29.99 -28.99
C GLY A 412 54.97 30.56 -30.33
N LYS A 413 54.31 31.73 -30.23
CA LYS A 413 54.65 32.93 -31.02
C LYS A 413 54.26 34.22 -30.26
N LYS A 414 54.81 35.37 -30.66
CA LYS A 414 54.71 36.68 -29.97
C LYS A 414 53.64 37.60 -30.59
N PRO A 415 53.25 38.72 -29.92
CA PRO A 415 51.99 39.43 -30.18
C PRO A 415 52.11 40.58 -31.20
N GLU A 416 50.95 41.13 -31.58
CA GLU A 416 50.78 42.35 -32.37
C GLU A 416 49.79 43.31 -31.64
N GLN A 417 49.81 44.61 -31.98
CA GLN A 417 49.15 45.68 -31.22
C GLN A 417 48.03 46.39 -32.01
N ALA A 418 46.83 46.50 -31.41
CA ALA A 418 45.81 47.50 -31.72
C ALA A 418 44.93 47.68 -30.46
N ALA A 419 44.76 48.84 -29.81
CA ALA A 419 44.43 50.21 -30.24
C ALA A 419 42.92 50.55 -30.06
N ALA A 420 42.60 51.04 -28.86
CA ALA A 420 41.50 51.95 -28.48
C ALA A 420 40.05 51.69 -28.96
N LYS A 421 39.13 51.53 -27.99
CA LYS A 421 37.97 52.45 -27.78
C LYS A 421 37.15 52.09 -26.53
N ASP A 422 36.98 53.09 -25.66
CA ASP A 422 35.81 53.27 -24.77
C ASP A 422 34.59 53.73 -25.62
N PRO A 423 33.31 53.60 -25.18
CA PRO A 423 32.88 53.94 -23.80
C PRO A 423 31.75 53.12 -23.13
N GLU A 424 31.68 53.30 -21.81
CA GLU A 424 30.48 53.56 -20.96
C GLU A 424 29.09 53.03 -21.40
N ALA A 425 28.50 52.13 -20.58
CA ALA A 425 27.13 52.24 -19.99
C ALA A 425 26.61 50.89 -19.45
N THR A 426 26.78 50.60 -18.15
CA THR A 426 26.20 49.39 -17.52
C THR A 426 25.02 49.74 -16.60
N LYS A 427 23.78 49.69 -17.11
CA LYS A 427 22.57 49.84 -16.28
C LYS A 427 22.15 48.49 -15.68
N LYS A 428 22.06 48.45 -14.34
CA LYS A 428 21.50 47.32 -13.58
C LYS A 428 20.02 47.13 -13.92
N ILE A 429 19.60 45.90 -14.24
CA ILE A 429 18.19 45.53 -14.26
C ILE A 429 17.81 45.09 -12.84
N GLN A 430 16.90 45.82 -12.20
CA GLN A 430 16.42 45.55 -10.85
C GLN A 430 14.97 45.03 -10.93
N ARG A 431 14.72 43.87 -10.32
CA ARG A 431 13.47 43.11 -10.48
C ARG A 431 12.46 43.53 -9.41
N PRO A 432 11.26 44.03 -9.76
CA PRO A 432 10.28 44.52 -8.77
C PRO A 432 9.52 43.38 -8.08
N THR A 433 9.15 43.59 -6.83
CA THR A 433 8.22 42.75 -6.06
C THR A 433 6.78 43.27 -6.17
N PRO A 434 5.75 42.40 -6.06
CA PRO A 434 4.35 42.81 -6.11
C PRO A 434 3.87 43.38 -4.75
N PRO A 435 2.88 44.30 -4.73
CA PRO A 435 2.32 44.87 -3.51
C PRO A 435 1.15 44.03 -2.92
N GLU A 436 1.00 44.07 -1.60
CA GLU A 436 -0.13 43.47 -0.89
C GLU A 436 -1.40 44.34 -0.96
N SER A 437 -2.56 43.70 -1.17
CA SER A 437 -3.87 44.36 -1.16
C SER A 437 -4.49 44.41 0.25
N LYS A 438 -4.61 45.60 0.84
CA LYS A 438 -5.29 45.80 2.13
C LYS A 438 -6.79 46.06 1.93
N HIS A 439 -7.63 45.15 2.40
CA HIS A 439 -9.07 45.38 2.58
C HIS A 439 -9.38 45.79 4.04
N PRO A 440 -10.14 46.87 4.26
CA PRO A 440 -10.78 47.17 5.54
C PRO A 440 -12.32 47.15 5.39
N LEU A 441 -12.97 46.04 5.78
CA LEU A 441 -14.44 45.91 5.77
C LEU A 441 -14.92 45.04 6.95
N ALA A 442 -15.21 45.68 8.09
CA ALA A 442 -15.98 45.09 9.19
C ALA A 442 -16.60 46.21 10.02
N SER A 443 -17.94 46.26 10.09
CA SER A 443 -18.66 47.24 10.92
C SER A 443 -18.99 46.66 12.29
N ALA A 444 -18.95 47.52 13.31
CA ALA A 444 -19.68 47.31 14.56
C ALA A 444 -21.22 47.41 14.31
N PRO A 445 -22.11 47.08 15.27
CA PRO A 445 -21.86 46.79 16.69
C PRO A 445 -22.60 45.55 17.27
N SER A 446 -22.25 45.15 18.51
CA SER A 446 -23.21 45.08 19.64
C SER A 446 -22.56 44.68 20.98
N ARG A 447 -23.03 45.30 22.05
CA ARG A 447 -22.95 44.90 23.48
C ARG A 447 -24.40 45.02 24.01
N PRO A 448 -24.82 44.40 25.15
CA PRO A 448 -24.00 43.84 26.23
C PRO A 448 -24.52 42.49 26.81
N THR A 449 -23.83 41.96 27.84
CA THR A 449 -24.36 41.71 29.22
C THR A 449 -23.73 40.50 29.91
N LYS A 450 -23.57 40.62 31.24
CA LYS A 450 -23.28 39.56 32.23
C LYS A 450 -21.89 38.88 32.13
N ARG A 451 -21.25 38.49 33.24
CA ARG A 451 -21.62 38.66 34.67
C ARG A 451 -20.37 39.02 35.48
#